data_AF-A0A497E9L5-F1
#
_entry.id   AF-A0A497E9L5-F1
#
_cell.length_a   1.000
_cell.length_b   1.000
_cell.length_c   1.000
_cell.angle_alpha   90.00
_cell.angle_beta   90.00
_cell.angle_gamma   90.00
#
_symmetry.space_group_name_H-M   'P 1'
#
loop_
_entity.id
_entity.type
_entity.pdbx_description
1 polymer ?
#
loop_
_entity_poly.entity_id
_entity_poly.type
_entity_poly.pdbx_seq_one_letter_code
_entity_poly.pdbx_strand_id
1 'polypeptide(L)'
;MKFLVPLMTEAIDHHGFSFLNVMSPCVTFRGDDQFKVMKEKLRNLPEDHDVTSRRAAIYYTREEGLITQGVLYNTQQPSLTDRILELRELTLGDNTPPTTEEIFESFYPPF
;
A
#
# COMPACT_ATOMS: atom_id res chain seq x y z
N MET A 1 -9.60 15.87 -14.18
CA MET A 1 -8.39 15.08 -14.50
C MET A 1 -7.11 15.54 -13.80
N LYS A 2 -6.95 16.81 -13.41
CA LYS A 2 -5.69 17.31 -12.83
C LYS A 2 -5.22 16.62 -11.53
N PHE A 3 -6.12 16.05 -10.74
CA PHE A 3 -5.78 15.40 -9.47
C PHE A 3 -5.51 13.89 -9.59
N LEU A 4 -6.23 13.19 -10.46
CA LEU A 4 -6.11 11.74 -10.60
C LEU A 4 -4.80 11.32 -11.30
N VAL A 5 -4.38 12.06 -12.34
CA VAL A 5 -3.19 11.70 -13.12
C VAL A 5 -1.92 11.65 -12.25
N PRO A 6 -1.61 12.66 -11.41
CA PRO A 6 -0.46 12.59 -10.51
C PRO A 6 -0.50 11.39 -9.55
N LEU A 7 -1.67 11.07 -8.98
CA LEU A 7 -1.82 9.91 -8.09
C LEU A 7 -1.62 8.58 -8.82
N MET A 8 -2.10 8.48 -10.06
CA MET A 8 -1.86 7.29 -10.88
C MET A 8 -0.38 7.14 -11.23
N THR A 9 0.30 8.23 -11.59
CA THR A 9 1.74 8.21 -11.85
C THR A 9 2.52 7.74 -10.62
N GLU A 10 2.28 8.33 -9.45
CA GLU A 10 2.94 7.92 -8.21
C GLU A 10 2.65 6.46 -7.85
N ALA A 11 1.41 5.99 -8.05
CA ALA A 11 1.03 4.60 -7.80
C ALA A 11 1.74 3.61 -8.73
N ILE A 12 2.00 3.98 -10.00
CA ILE A 12 2.74 3.16 -10.96
C ILE A 12 4.24 3.16 -10.64
N ASP A 13 4.79 4.32 -10.27
CA ASP A 13 6.21 4.48 -9.95
C ASP A 13 6.60 3.84 -8.61
N HIS A 14 5.64 3.56 -7.74
CA HIS A 14 5.87 2.92 -6.46
C HIS A 14 6.39 1.47 -6.61
N HIS A 15 7.57 1.21 -6.05
CA HIS A 15 8.20 -0.11 -6.04
C HIS A 15 7.56 -1.05 -5.01
N GLY A 16 6.37 -1.55 -5.34
CA GLY A 16 5.59 -2.38 -4.43
C GLY A 16 4.16 -2.53 -4.86
N PHE A 17 3.29 -2.87 -3.91
CA PHE A 17 1.86 -2.92 -4.15
C PHE A 17 1.21 -1.56 -3.91
N SER A 18 0.61 -1.00 -4.94
CA SER A 18 -0.15 0.25 -4.87
C SER A 18 -1.65 -0.01 -4.99
N PHE A 19 -2.42 0.63 -4.12
CA PHE A 19 -3.89 0.60 -4.17
C PHE A 19 -4.45 2.02 -4.31
N LEU A 20 -5.11 2.28 -5.43
CA LEU A 20 -5.75 3.56 -5.73
C LEU A 20 -7.27 3.36 -5.87
N ASN A 21 -8.04 3.85 -4.90
CA ASN A 21 -9.50 3.81 -4.95
C ASN A 21 -10.05 5.04 -5.68
N VAL A 22 -10.61 4.84 -6.87
CA VAL A 22 -11.19 5.92 -7.69
C VAL A 22 -12.71 5.85 -7.64
N MET A 23 -13.31 6.80 -6.93
CA MET A 23 -14.77 6.88 -6.81
C MET A 23 -15.37 7.37 -8.14
N SER A 24 -15.98 6.44 -8.89
CA SER A 24 -16.63 6.71 -10.17
C SER A 24 -18.16 6.60 -10.02
N PRO A 25 -18.91 7.71 -10.12
CA PRO A 25 -20.36 7.66 -10.03
C PRO A 25 -20.97 7.04 -11.29
N CYS A 26 -21.99 6.20 -11.11
CA CYS A 26 -22.73 5.59 -12.21
C CYS A 26 -24.02 6.36 -12.47
N VAL A 27 -23.98 7.30 -13.42
CA VAL A 27 -25.12 8.19 -13.73
C VAL A 27 -26.39 7.42 -14.13
N THR A 28 -26.26 6.29 -14.82
CA THR A 28 -27.41 5.51 -15.30
C THR A 28 -28.27 4.94 -14.18
N PHE A 29 -27.66 4.39 -13.13
CA PHE A 29 -28.38 3.70 -12.06
C PHE A 29 -28.53 4.52 -10.78
N ARG A 30 -27.64 5.50 -10.55
CA ARG A 30 -27.63 6.33 -9.33
C ARG A 30 -28.08 7.76 -9.58
N GLY A 31 -28.24 8.16 -10.85
CA GLY A 31 -28.58 9.52 -11.24
C GLY A 31 -27.42 10.51 -11.05
N ASP A 32 -27.63 11.74 -11.51
CA ASP A 32 -26.62 12.81 -11.47
C ASP A 32 -26.37 13.37 -10.06
N ASP A 33 -27.32 13.23 -9.14
CA ASP A 33 -27.23 13.81 -7.80
C ASP A 33 -26.13 13.16 -6.95
N GLN A 34 -25.80 11.89 -7.20
CA GLN A 34 -24.72 11.21 -6.50
C GLN A 34 -23.37 11.91 -6.73
N PHE A 35 -23.11 12.39 -7.94
CA PHE A 35 -21.88 13.11 -8.25
C PHE A 35 -21.79 14.43 -7.47
N LYS A 36 -22.90 15.17 -7.35
CA LYS A 36 -22.96 16.42 -6.58
C LYS A 36 -22.64 16.17 -5.11
N VAL A 37 -23.29 15.17 -4.50
CA VAL A 37 -23.07 14.80 -3.09
C VAL A 37 -21.62 14.36 -2.84
N MET A 38 -21.05 13.53 -3.72
CA MET A 38 -19.64 13.13 -3.57
C MET A 38 -18.69 14.34 -3.67
N LYS A 39 -18.95 15.25 -4.60
CA LYS A 39 -18.14 16.46 -4.79
C LYS A 39 -18.22 17.41 -3.60
N GLU A 40 -19.39 17.53 -2.95
CA GLU A 40 -19.57 18.35 -1.75
C GLU A 40 -18.81 17.79 -0.53
N LYS A 41 -18.73 16.47 -0.42
CA LYS A 41 -18.02 15.76 0.65
C LYS A 41 -16.51 15.68 0.43
N LEU A 42 -16.04 15.94 -0.78
CA LEU A 42 -14.64 15.83 -1.15
C LEU A 42 -13.77 16.85 -0.40
N ARG A 43 -12.69 16.39 0.23
CA ARG A 43 -11.68 17.22 0.89
C ARG A 43 -10.28 16.78 0.45
N ASN A 44 -9.34 17.71 0.38
CA ASN A 44 -7.93 17.33 0.19
C ASN A 44 -7.34 16.93 1.53
N LEU A 45 -6.39 15.99 1.48
CA LEU A 45 -5.55 15.67 2.62
C LEU A 45 -4.80 16.95 3.09
N PRO A 46 -4.59 17.14 4.41
CA PRO A 46 -3.76 18.23 4.92
C PRO A 46 -2.32 18.15 4.40
N GLU A 47 -1.67 19.31 4.21
CA GLU A 47 -0.29 19.37 3.71
C GLU A 47 0.73 18.78 4.70
N ASP A 48 0.41 18.75 5.99
CA ASP A 48 1.23 18.23 7.08
C ASP A 48 0.98 16.73 7.38
N HIS A 49 0.16 16.05 6.56
CA HIS A 49 -0.13 14.63 6.76
C HIS A 49 1.12 13.76 6.59
N ASP A 50 1.41 12.96 7.61
CA ASP A 50 2.51 12.00 7.57
C ASP A 50 2.11 10.72 6.82
N VAL A 51 2.52 10.64 5.56
CA VAL A 51 2.31 9.48 4.67
C VAL A 51 3.07 8.22 5.10
N THR A 52 4.04 8.32 6.02
CA THR A 52 4.79 7.15 6.51
C THR A 52 4.11 6.49 7.71
N SER A 53 3.13 7.15 8.32
CA SER A 53 2.40 6.65 9.47
C SER A 53 1.12 5.93 9.06
N ARG A 54 1.13 4.60 9.13
CA ARG A 54 -0.06 3.77 8.88
C ARG A 54 -1.23 4.14 9.81
N ARG A 55 -0.93 4.57 11.05
CA ARG A 55 -1.95 5.00 12.02
C ARG A 55 -2.63 6.29 11.57
N ALA A 56 -1.88 7.26 11.05
CA ALA A 56 -2.44 8.49 10.50
C ALA A 56 -3.31 8.20 9.28
N ALA A 57 -2.87 7.29 8.40
CA ALA A 57 -3.63 6.88 7.21
C ALA A 57 -5.01 6.25 7.54
N ILE A 58 -5.06 5.37 8.55
CA ILE A 58 -6.30 4.65 8.94
C ILE A 58 -7.42 5.60 9.41
N TYR A 59 -7.08 6.77 9.95
CA TYR A 59 -8.07 7.75 10.36
C TYR A 59 -8.95 8.16 9.17
N TYR A 60 -8.33 8.50 8.03
CA TYR A 60 -9.05 8.92 6.82
C TYR A 60 -9.82 7.80 6.16
N THR A 61 -9.40 6.53 6.29
CA THR A 61 -10.17 5.40 5.73
C THR A 61 -11.46 5.11 6.50
N ARG A 62 -11.59 5.65 7.72
CA ARG A 62 -12.73 5.47 8.61
C ARG A 62 -13.53 6.76 8.82
N GLU A 63 -13.24 7.79 8.04
CA GLU A 63 -13.97 9.04 8.15
C GLU A 63 -15.45 8.85 7.77
N GLU A 64 -16.34 9.52 8.49
CA GLU A 64 -17.77 9.50 8.21
C GLU A 64 -18.20 10.86 7.64
N GLY A 65 -19.02 10.81 6.59
CA GLY A 65 -19.61 12.02 6.00
C GLY A 65 -18.68 12.85 5.11
N LEU A 66 -17.37 12.58 5.10
CA LEU A 66 -16.37 13.20 4.23
C LEU A 66 -15.71 12.15 3.31
N ILE A 67 -15.07 12.63 2.25
CA ILE A 67 -14.23 11.82 1.36
C ILE A 67 -12.94 12.60 1.16
N THR A 68 -11.88 12.16 1.80
CA THR A 68 -10.56 12.79 1.75
C THR A 68 -9.73 12.14 0.66
N GLN A 69 -9.17 12.95 -0.23
CA GLN A 69 -8.39 12.50 -1.36
C GLN A 69 -6.91 12.91 -1.21
N GLY A 70 -6.01 12.01 -1.63
CA GLY A 70 -4.56 12.18 -1.57
C GLY A 70 -3.85 10.85 -1.35
N VAL A 71 -2.53 10.90 -1.15
CA VAL A 71 -1.73 9.74 -0.76
C VAL A 71 -1.87 9.55 0.74
N LEU A 72 -2.62 8.52 1.16
CA LEU A 72 -2.84 8.26 2.59
C LEU A 72 -1.62 7.63 3.25
N TYR A 73 -0.94 6.73 2.54
CA TYR A 73 0.18 5.95 3.06
C TYR A 73 1.14 5.57 1.93
N ASN A 74 2.44 5.75 2.16
CA ASN A 74 3.51 5.34 1.27
C ASN A 74 4.68 4.80 2.11
N THR A 75 5.17 3.61 1.78
CA THR A 75 6.28 2.96 2.49
C THR A 75 7.18 2.22 1.52
N GLN A 76 8.48 2.25 1.77
CA GLN A 76 9.44 1.49 0.96
C GLN A 76 9.73 0.18 1.68
N GLN A 77 9.26 -0.93 1.11
CA GLN A 77 9.50 -2.28 1.61
C GLN A 77 9.85 -3.21 0.47
N PRO A 78 10.68 -4.25 0.70
CA PRO A 78 10.98 -5.23 -0.33
C PRO A 78 9.70 -5.86 -0.86
N SER A 79 9.51 -5.79 -2.17
CA SER A 79 8.41 -6.44 -2.86
C SER A 79 8.54 -7.97 -2.74
N LEU A 80 7.48 -8.69 -3.10
CA LEU A 80 7.54 -10.15 -3.16
C LEU A 80 8.66 -10.62 -4.10
N THR A 81 8.80 -9.96 -5.26
CA THR A 81 9.83 -10.29 -6.24
C THR A 81 11.24 -10.06 -5.68
N ASP A 82 11.47 -8.94 -4.98
CA ASP A 82 12.76 -8.67 -4.37
C ASP A 82 13.12 -9.74 -3.35
N ARG A 83 12.16 -10.14 -2.50
CA ARG A 83 12.37 -11.20 -1.50
C ARG A 83 12.66 -12.54 -2.15
N ILE A 84 11.99 -12.88 -3.25
CA ILE A 84 12.25 -14.14 -3.98
C ILE A 84 13.64 -14.12 -4.62
N LEU A 85 14.04 -12.99 -5.21
CA LEU A 85 15.37 -12.84 -5.80
C LEU A 85 16.46 -12.90 -4.72
N GLU A 86 16.26 -12.23 -3.59
CA GLU A 86 17.16 -12.31 -2.44
C GLU A 86 17.30 -13.75 -1.94
N LEU A 87 16.19 -14.48 -1.77
CA LEU A 87 16.22 -15.90 -1.40
C LEU A 87 16.96 -16.74 -2.45
N ARG A 88 16.76 -16.46 -3.74
CA ARG A 88 17.45 -17.18 -4.82
C ARG A 88 18.96 -16.95 -4.75
N GLU A 89 19.41 -15.70 -4.64
CA GLU A 89 20.83 -15.37 -4.52
C GLU A 89 21.44 -15.99 -3.26
N LEU A 90 20.73 -15.92 -2.13
CA LEU A 90 21.13 -16.60 -0.91
C LEU A 90 21.32 -18.09 -1.17
N THR A 91 20.40 -18.79 -1.83
CA THR A 91 20.51 -20.23 -2.11
C THR A 91 21.53 -20.62 -3.18
N LEU A 92 21.87 -19.72 -4.10
CA LEU A 92 22.86 -19.93 -5.17
C LEU A 92 24.31 -19.69 -4.73
N GLY A 93 24.51 -19.04 -3.56
CA GLY A 93 25.82 -18.93 -2.92
C GLY A 93 26.38 -20.29 -2.49
N ASP A 94 27.61 -20.29 -1.98
CA ASP A 94 28.33 -21.47 -1.48
C ASP A 94 27.72 -21.97 -0.16
N ASN A 95 26.46 -22.40 -0.20
CA ASN A 95 25.77 -23.01 0.93
C ASN A 95 26.06 -24.49 0.87
N THR A 96 27.07 -24.90 1.65
CA THR A 96 27.06 -26.27 2.14
C THR A 96 25.71 -26.43 2.85
N PRO A 97 24.82 -27.35 2.41
CA PRO A 97 23.54 -27.52 3.10
C PRO A 97 23.83 -27.76 4.57
N PRO A 98 23.09 -27.10 5.48
CA PRO A 98 23.33 -27.27 6.90
C PRO A 98 23.25 -28.76 7.24
N THR A 99 24.18 -29.21 8.07
CA THR A 99 24.21 -30.57 8.58
C THR A 99 22.94 -30.86 9.38
N THR A 100 22.65 -32.15 9.55
CA THR A 100 21.46 -32.57 10.29
C THR A 100 21.49 -32.03 11.72
N GLU A 101 22.67 -31.99 12.34
CA GLU A 101 22.90 -31.38 13.65
C GLU A 101 22.54 -29.88 13.70
N GLU A 102 23.00 -29.08 12.74
CA GLU A 102 22.73 -27.62 12.68
C GLU A 102 21.22 -27.33 12.50
N ILE A 103 20.52 -28.16 11.73
CA ILE A 103 19.06 -28.08 11.58
C ILE A 103 18.39 -28.35 12.94
N PHE A 104 18.79 -29.42 13.64
CA PHE A 104 18.20 -29.75 14.94
C PHE A 104 18.43 -28.63 15.98
N GLU A 105 19.60 -27.99 16.02
CA GLU A 105 19.86 -26.86 16.93
C GLU A 105 18.99 -25.63 16.63
N SER A 106 18.71 -25.35 15.35
CA SER A 106 17.86 -24.20 14.96
C SER A 106 16.39 -24.36 15.36
N PHE A 107 15.90 -25.61 15.42
CA PHE A 107 14.50 -25.93 15.75
C PHE A 107 14.30 -26.40 17.20
N TYR A 108 15.36 -26.77 17.90
CA TYR A 108 15.37 -27.11 19.32
C TYR A 108 16.44 -26.28 20.06
N PRO A 109 16.16 -25.01 20.39
CA PRO A 109 17.06 -24.26 21.26
C PRO A 109 17.16 -24.98 22.62
N PRO A 110 18.35 -25.06 23.23
CA PRO A 110 18.49 -25.61 24.57
C PRO A 110 17.68 -24.74 25.53
N PHE A 111 16.79 -25.39 26.30
CA PHE A 111 16.09 -24.78 27.43
C PHE A 111 17.07 -24.35 28.52
#